data_AF-A0A8T5EYW5-F1
#
_entry.id   AF-A0A8T5EYW5-F1
#
_cell.length_a   1.000
_cell.length_b   1.000
_cell.length_c   1.000
_cell.angle_alpha   90.00
_cell.angle_beta   90.00
_cell.angle_gamma   90.00
#
_symmetry.space_group_name_H-M   'P 1'
#
loop_
_entity.id
_entity.type
_entity.pdbx_description
1 polymer ?
#
loop_
_entity_poly.entity_id
_entity_poly.type
_entity_poly.pdbx_seq_one_letter_code
_entity_poly.pdbx_strand_id
1 'polypeptide(L)'
;MNNQRSREPLRGRKKFLEELKDHLIGIPAEDMKEILEDYEEHFKMGKKEKRKETEIAKSLGNPKEIAREVRIELKKDQKEIPLESRVVEIFVETKKFIKKIIKRINDEIPFIRESIKKFFNPKKRLSEKKEQKKTKEVPSKKKGRNAWKIVLLSFLDLFVFIAVFFSLLGAIFSLFISGIAISLSGLIIFSTSITMLFSTISEDLRNLFSASLFSGIGVSSFGALISLASVQVGKAFFKGVKWYFGLHKKAFGGKNE
;
A
#
# COMPACT_ATOMS: atom_id res chain seq x y z
N MET A 1 10.31 38.81 18.65
CA MET A 1 8.93 38.48 19.08
C MET A 1 8.50 37.16 18.44
N ASN A 2 8.50 36.06 19.20
CA ASN A 2 7.25 35.32 19.44
C ASN A 2 7.44 34.45 20.68
N ASN A 3 6.79 34.89 21.74
CA ASN A 3 6.77 34.33 23.07
C ASN A 3 5.69 33.27 23.12
N GLN A 4 6.06 32.00 23.30
CA GLN A 4 5.22 31.05 24.01
C GLN A 4 6.09 30.26 24.98
N ARG A 5 6.18 30.78 26.20
CA ARG A 5 6.41 29.98 27.41
C ARG A 5 5.52 28.73 27.34
N SER A 6 6.12 27.57 27.12
CA SER A 6 5.51 26.27 27.42
C SER A 6 5.17 26.27 28.89
N ARG A 7 3.92 26.58 29.24
CA ARG A 7 3.40 26.32 30.57
C ARG A 7 3.31 24.80 30.71
N GLU A 8 4.40 24.19 31.17
CA GLU A 8 4.43 22.75 31.44
C GLU A 8 3.35 22.42 32.46
N PRO A 9 2.41 21.50 32.14
CA PRO A 9 1.46 21.06 33.14
C PRO A 9 2.21 20.26 34.21
N LEU A 10 1.88 20.47 35.48
CA LEU A 10 2.32 19.60 36.57
C LEU A 10 1.72 18.21 36.33
N ARG A 11 2.46 17.30 35.69
CA ARG A 11 2.01 15.94 35.34
C ARG A 11 2.60 14.94 36.33
N GLY A 12 1.78 14.01 36.81
CA GLY A 12 2.24 12.87 37.60
C GLY A 12 2.84 11.77 36.72
N ARG A 13 3.53 10.81 37.32
CA ARG A 13 4.28 9.74 36.63
C ARG A 13 3.45 9.04 35.54
N LYS A 14 2.24 8.61 35.88
CA LYS A 14 1.35 7.88 34.97
C LYS A 14 1.03 8.67 33.70
N LYS A 15 0.73 9.97 33.87
CA LYS A 15 0.36 10.85 32.76
C LYS A 15 1.55 11.15 31.86
N PHE A 16 2.74 11.31 32.44
CA PHE A 16 3.98 11.49 31.69
C PHE A 16 4.30 10.26 30.82
N LEU A 17 4.24 9.05 31.40
CA LEU A 17 4.54 7.81 30.69
C LEU A 17 3.50 7.50 29.60
N GLU A 18 2.22 7.80 29.85
CA GLU A 18 1.16 7.65 28.85
C GLU A 18 1.37 8.58 27.65
N GLU A 19 1.65 9.86 27.89
CA GLU A 19 1.95 10.81 26.82
C GLU A 19 3.24 10.45 26.09
N LEU A 20 4.29 10.00 26.80
CA LEU A 20 5.53 9.56 26.16
C LEU A 20 5.25 8.37 25.22
N LYS A 21 4.50 7.37 25.69
CA LYS A 21 4.09 6.22 24.89
C LYS A 21 3.32 6.63 23.63
N ASP A 22 2.38 7.57 23.75
CA ASP A 22 1.60 8.07 22.61
C ASP A 22 2.50 8.78 21.57
N HIS A 23 3.58 9.43 22.00
CA HIS A 23 4.51 10.08 21.08
C HIS A 23 5.55 9.12 20.49
N LEU A 24 5.80 7.95 21.11
CA LEU A 24 6.70 6.90 20.63
C LEU A 24 6.08 5.98 19.56
N ILE A 25 4.82 6.20 19.15
CA ILE A 25 4.15 5.42 18.09
C ILE A 25 5.04 5.33 16.83
N GLY A 26 5.31 4.11 16.36
CA GLY A 26 6.17 3.83 15.19
C GLY A 26 7.62 3.41 15.52
N ILE A 27 7.99 3.38 16.80
CA ILE A 27 9.18 2.70 17.31
C ILE A 27 8.84 1.22 17.59
N PRO A 28 9.75 0.25 17.34
CA PRO A 28 9.54 -1.17 17.69
C PRO A 28 9.11 -1.35 19.15
N ALA A 29 8.28 -2.35 19.45
CA ALA A 29 7.73 -2.48 20.80
C ALA A 29 8.79 -2.84 21.85
N GLU A 30 9.88 -3.51 21.45
CA GLU A 30 11.01 -3.83 22.32
C GLU A 30 11.70 -2.53 22.78
N ASP A 31 12.16 -1.69 21.83
CA ASP A 31 12.78 -0.40 22.12
C ASP A 31 11.83 0.51 22.91
N MET A 32 10.54 0.58 22.51
CA MET A 32 9.55 1.38 23.22
C MET A 32 9.38 0.92 24.67
N LYS A 33 9.40 -0.39 24.92
CA LYS A 33 9.28 -0.95 26.27
C LYS A 33 10.52 -0.62 27.09
N GLU A 34 11.72 -0.81 26.53
CA GLU A 34 13.00 -0.47 27.17
C GLU A 34 13.02 1.01 27.58
N ILE A 35 12.71 1.91 26.65
CA ILE A 35 12.64 3.35 26.92
C ILE A 35 11.64 3.67 28.03
N LEU A 36 10.43 3.09 27.99
CA LEU A 36 9.43 3.34 29.03
C LEU A 36 9.86 2.80 30.40
N GLU A 37 10.57 1.68 30.43
CA GLU A 37 11.12 1.09 31.67
C GLU A 37 12.21 1.99 32.28
N ASP A 38 13.11 2.55 31.46
CA ASP A 38 14.14 3.50 31.92
C ASP A 38 13.54 4.75 32.57
N TYR A 39 12.55 5.36 31.92
CA TYR A 39 11.87 6.53 32.48
C TYR A 39 11.05 6.15 33.72
N GLU A 40 10.43 4.97 33.75
CA GLU A 40 9.73 4.49 34.95
C GLU A 40 10.71 4.30 36.14
N GLU A 41 11.89 3.77 35.88
CA GLU A 41 12.95 3.64 36.89
C GLU A 41 13.41 5.00 37.40
N HIS A 42 13.53 6.01 36.52
CA HIS A 42 13.86 7.37 36.92
C HIS A 42 12.83 7.96 37.90
N PHE A 43 11.54 7.75 37.66
CA PHE A 43 10.49 8.14 38.61
C PHE A 43 10.55 7.36 39.93
N LYS A 44 10.88 6.05 39.89
CA LYS A 44 11.06 5.24 41.09
C LYS A 44 12.22 5.75 41.94
N MET A 45 13.33 6.15 41.33
CA MET A 45 14.51 6.67 42.01
C MET A 45 14.21 8.04 42.65
N GLY A 46 13.62 8.98 41.91
CA GLY A 46 13.24 10.28 42.48
C GLY A 46 12.22 10.16 43.63
N LYS A 47 11.34 9.16 43.61
CA LYS A 47 10.44 8.86 44.73
C LYS A 47 11.19 8.36 45.97
N LYS A 48 12.23 7.54 45.81
CA LYS A 48 13.11 7.09 46.92
C LYS A 48 13.84 8.29 47.55
N GLU A 49 14.19 9.28 46.74
CA GLU A 49 14.80 10.54 47.17
C GLU A 49 13.80 11.56 47.77
N LYS A 50 12.54 11.16 48.01
CA LYS A 50 11.45 12.01 48.54
C LYS A 50 11.09 13.21 47.65
N ARG A 51 11.43 13.18 46.36
CA ARG A 51 11.03 14.20 45.38
C ARG A 51 9.58 13.96 44.93
N LYS A 52 8.83 15.03 44.66
CA LYS A 52 7.45 14.90 44.15
C LYS A 52 7.47 14.48 42.69
N GLU A 53 6.54 13.62 42.26
CA GLU A 53 6.44 13.17 40.86
C GLU A 53 6.36 14.34 39.86
N THR A 54 5.71 15.43 40.25
CA THR A 54 5.59 16.65 39.43
C THR A 54 6.92 17.37 39.24
N GLU A 55 7.81 17.31 40.21
CA GLU A 55 9.15 17.90 40.12
C GLU A 55 10.08 17.02 39.28
N ILE A 56 9.91 15.70 39.37
CA ILE A 56 10.64 14.73 38.55
C ILE A 56 10.25 14.90 37.08
N ALA A 57 8.95 14.99 36.78
CA ALA A 57 8.46 15.22 35.42
C ALA A 57 9.01 16.53 34.82
N LYS A 58 9.06 17.60 35.62
CA LYS A 58 9.64 18.88 35.20
C LYS A 58 11.15 18.78 34.92
N SER A 59 11.89 17.98 35.67
CA SER A 59 13.33 17.75 35.37
C SER A 59 13.56 16.88 34.15
N LEU A 60 12.62 15.99 33.81
CA LEU A 60 12.69 15.15 32.61
C LEU A 60 12.36 15.92 31.33
N GLY A 61 11.56 16.98 31.43
CA GLY A 61 11.21 17.84 30.29
C GLY A 61 9.97 17.35 29.53
N ASN A 62 9.86 17.70 28.25
CA ASN A 62 8.66 17.44 27.45
C ASN A 62 8.68 16.03 26.81
N PRO A 63 7.70 15.14 27.11
CA PRO A 63 7.61 13.81 26.50
C PRO A 63 7.66 13.79 24.97
N LYS A 64 7.15 14.84 24.32
CA LYS A 64 7.16 14.97 22.87
C LYS A 64 8.56 15.24 22.30
N GLU A 65 9.38 15.99 23.02
CA GLU A 65 10.76 16.29 22.62
C GLU A 65 11.63 15.06 22.83
N ILE A 66 11.47 14.38 23.97
CA ILE A 66 12.10 13.09 24.26
C ILE A 66 11.81 12.08 23.14
N ALA A 67 10.52 11.88 22.78
CA ALA A 67 10.15 10.97 21.71
C ALA A 67 10.74 11.35 20.34
N ARG A 68 10.98 12.65 20.09
CA ARG A 68 11.63 13.12 18.85
C ARG A 68 13.12 12.81 18.86
N GLU A 69 13.80 13.00 19.99
CA GLU A 69 15.23 12.71 20.15
C GLU A 69 15.50 11.22 20.03
N VAL A 70 14.72 10.39 20.72
CA VAL A 70 14.76 8.92 20.60
C VAL A 70 14.64 8.48 19.14
N ARG A 71 13.71 9.05 18.37
CA ARG A 71 13.56 8.72 16.95
C ARG A 71 14.76 9.12 16.10
N ILE A 72 15.47 10.17 16.47
CA ILE A 72 16.67 10.62 15.77
C ILE A 72 17.83 9.70 16.12
N GLU A 73 17.95 9.28 17.38
CA GLU A 73 18.97 8.35 17.88
C GLU A 73 18.82 6.96 17.26
N LEU A 74 17.61 6.40 17.27
CA LEU A 74 17.31 5.12 16.61
C LEU A 74 17.53 5.15 15.09
N LYS A 75 17.49 6.34 14.46
CA LYS A 75 17.83 6.51 13.04
C LYS A 75 19.33 6.59 12.79
N LYS A 76 20.13 7.02 13.77
CA LYS A 76 21.59 7.09 13.64
C LYS A 76 22.24 5.71 13.76
N ASP A 77 21.66 4.81 14.55
CA ASP A 77 22.18 3.45 14.75
C ASP A 77 21.74 2.45 13.66
N GLN A 78 20.79 2.83 12.80
CA GLN A 78 20.29 1.98 11.71
C GLN A 78 21.20 2.00 10.47
N LYS A 79 22.33 1.30 10.56
CA LYS A 79 22.82 0.51 9.41
C LYS A 79 22.02 -0.79 9.37
N GLU A 80 21.09 -0.85 8.41
CA GLU A 80 20.32 -2.03 7.97
C GLU A 80 19.50 -2.80 9.02
N ILE A 81 18.24 -2.39 9.26
CA ILE A 81 17.21 -3.28 9.82
C ILE A 81 16.29 -3.73 8.68
N PRO A 82 16.11 -5.05 8.43
CA PRO A 82 15.24 -5.55 7.38
C PRO A 82 13.78 -5.15 7.62
N LEU A 83 13.15 -4.60 6.59
CA LEU A 83 11.75 -4.16 6.57
C LEU A 83 10.76 -5.25 7.03
N GLU A 84 11.13 -6.51 6.84
CA GLU A 84 10.35 -7.70 7.18
C GLU A 84 9.97 -7.77 8.67
N SER A 85 10.87 -7.43 9.59
CA SER A 85 10.61 -7.53 11.02
C SER A 85 9.56 -6.51 11.50
N ARG A 86 9.59 -5.28 10.93
CA ARG A 86 8.64 -4.21 11.25
C ARG A 86 7.24 -4.50 10.71
N VAL A 87 7.13 -5.10 9.53
CA VAL A 87 5.84 -5.45 8.93
C VAL A 87 5.13 -6.55 9.71
N VAL A 88 5.87 -7.52 10.25
CA VAL A 88 5.32 -8.60 11.09
C VAL A 88 4.73 -8.04 12.38
N GLU A 89 5.43 -7.12 13.04
CA GLU A 89 4.98 -6.50 14.28
C GLU A 89 3.70 -5.66 14.07
N ILE A 90 3.69 -4.83 13.03
CA ILE A 90 2.51 -4.05 12.62
C ILE A 90 1.33 -4.98 12.31
N PHE A 91 1.56 -6.09 11.62
CA PHE A 91 0.51 -7.05 11.28
C PHE A 91 -0.05 -7.76 12.52
N VAL A 92 0.80 -8.09 13.49
CA VAL A 92 0.40 -8.72 14.76
C VAL A 92 -0.46 -7.75 15.59
N GLU A 93 -0.04 -6.49 15.71
CA GLU A 93 -0.78 -5.47 16.46
C GLU A 93 -2.12 -5.14 15.79
N THR A 94 -2.13 -5.00 14.46
CA THR A 94 -3.33 -4.75 13.66
C THR A 94 -4.33 -5.91 13.78
N LYS A 95 -3.87 -7.17 13.75
CA LYS A 95 -4.75 -8.33 13.97
C LYS A 95 -5.39 -8.33 15.36
N LYS A 96 -4.62 -7.97 16.40
CA LYS A 96 -5.09 -7.91 17.78
C LYS A 96 -6.19 -6.85 17.94
N PHE A 97 -6.00 -5.69 17.30
CA PHE A 97 -6.98 -4.60 17.28
C PHE A 97 -8.26 -4.98 16.51
N ILE A 98 -8.12 -5.55 15.31
CA ILE A 98 -9.25 -6.04 14.49
C ILE A 98 -10.08 -7.07 15.26
N LYS A 99 -9.43 -8.03 15.94
CA LYS A 99 -10.11 -9.04 16.75
C LYS A 99 -10.93 -8.42 17.89
N LYS A 100 -10.41 -7.36 18.53
CA LYS A 100 -11.10 -6.62 19.60
C LYS A 100 -12.33 -5.88 19.07
N ILE A 101 -12.22 -5.23 17.90
CA ILE A 101 -13.32 -4.52 17.24
C ILE A 101 -14.42 -5.49 16.81
N ILE A 102 -14.06 -6.60 16.16
CA ILE A 102 -15.02 -7.61 15.68
C ILE A 102 -15.87 -8.14 16.83
N LYS A 103 -15.25 -8.41 17.97
CA LYS A 103 -15.96 -8.91 19.15
C LYS A 103 -17.04 -7.92 19.60
N ARG A 104 -16.67 -6.62 19.70
CA ARG A 104 -17.62 -5.56 20.10
C ARG A 104 -18.78 -5.43 19.12
N ILE A 105 -18.51 -5.42 17.81
CA ILE A 105 -19.54 -5.31 16.77
C ILE A 105 -20.47 -6.52 16.76
N ASN A 106 -19.93 -7.72 16.95
CA ASN A 106 -20.72 -8.95 17.01
C ASN A 106 -21.70 -8.96 18.19
N ASP A 107 -21.31 -8.36 19.31
CA ASP A 107 -22.10 -8.34 20.54
C ASP A 107 -23.14 -7.20 20.53
N GLU A 108 -22.86 -6.08 19.85
CA GLU A 108 -23.78 -4.94 19.73
C GLU A 108 -24.78 -5.06 18.56
N ILE A 109 -24.40 -5.70 17.45
CA ILE A 109 -25.23 -5.76 16.24
C ILE A 109 -25.36 -7.20 15.72
N PRO A 110 -26.45 -7.93 16.08
CA PRO A 110 -26.61 -9.34 15.75
C PRO A 110 -26.71 -9.63 14.25
N PHE A 111 -27.19 -8.67 13.44
CA PHE A 111 -27.30 -8.81 11.98
C PHE A 111 -25.92 -8.92 11.29
N ILE A 112 -24.87 -8.32 11.84
CA ILE A 112 -23.54 -8.26 11.22
C ILE A 112 -22.74 -9.55 11.47
N ARG A 113 -23.14 -10.35 12.47
CA ARG A 113 -22.51 -11.63 12.85
C ARG A 113 -22.34 -12.59 11.67
N GLU A 114 -23.37 -12.74 10.85
CA GLU A 114 -23.40 -13.64 9.69
C GLU A 114 -22.37 -13.22 8.62
N SER A 115 -22.30 -11.91 8.35
CA SER A 115 -21.43 -11.30 7.34
C SER A 115 -19.96 -11.34 7.74
N ILE A 116 -19.64 -11.02 8.99
CA ILE A 116 -18.28 -11.08 9.53
C ILE A 116 -17.76 -12.52 9.56
N LYS A 117 -18.60 -13.48 10.00
CA LYS A 117 -18.22 -14.89 10.09
C LYS A 117 -17.85 -15.48 8.72
N LYS A 118 -18.54 -15.07 7.65
CA LYS A 118 -18.22 -15.45 6.26
C LYS A 118 -16.93 -14.83 5.74
N PHE A 119 -16.64 -13.58 6.09
CA PHE A 119 -15.41 -12.88 5.68
C PHE A 119 -14.15 -13.41 6.40
N PHE A 120 -14.23 -13.68 7.71
CA PHE A 120 -13.07 -14.09 8.52
C PHE A 120 -12.82 -15.60 8.58
N ASN A 121 -13.82 -16.43 8.26
CA ASN A 121 -13.66 -17.88 8.23
C ASN A 121 -13.83 -18.45 6.80
N PRO A 122 -12.87 -18.21 5.88
CA PRO A 122 -12.93 -18.72 4.52
C PRO A 122 -12.81 -20.26 4.42
N LYS A 123 -12.57 -20.95 5.55
CA LYS A 123 -12.23 -22.38 5.60
C LYS A 123 -13.35 -23.36 5.24
N LYS A 124 -14.60 -22.93 5.04
CA LYS A 124 -15.64 -23.86 4.58
C LYS A 124 -15.55 -24.23 3.09
N ARG A 125 -14.79 -23.48 2.27
CA ARG A 125 -14.60 -23.82 0.84
C ARG A 125 -13.46 -24.82 0.56
N LEU A 126 -12.62 -25.14 1.55
CA LEU A 126 -11.55 -26.15 1.40
C LEU A 126 -11.84 -27.48 2.11
N SER A 127 -12.81 -27.55 3.02
CA SER A 127 -13.16 -28.79 3.72
C SER A 127 -14.15 -29.67 2.92
N GLU A 128 -15.05 -29.09 2.13
CA GLU A 128 -15.94 -29.89 1.23
C GLU A 128 -15.19 -30.56 0.07
N LYS A 129 -13.96 -30.12 -0.24
CA LYS A 129 -13.13 -30.73 -1.29
C LYS A 129 -12.25 -31.88 -0.80
N LYS A 130 -12.23 -32.18 0.50
CA LYS A 130 -11.35 -33.21 1.08
C LYS A 130 -12.03 -34.56 1.31
N GLU A 131 -13.35 -34.66 1.21
CA GLU A 131 -14.07 -35.91 1.49
C GLU A 131 -14.17 -36.85 0.27
N GLN A 132 -13.82 -36.40 -0.94
CA GLN A 132 -13.75 -37.26 -2.13
C GLN A 132 -12.34 -37.79 -2.46
N LYS A 133 -11.34 -37.60 -1.58
CA LYS A 133 -9.93 -38.00 -1.84
C LYS A 133 -9.39 -39.13 -0.96
N LYS A 134 -10.25 -40.03 -0.50
CA LYS A 134 -9.92 -41.38 -0.03
C LYS A 134 -10.92 -42.30 -0.74
N THR A 135 -10.61 -42.95 -1.84
CA THR A 135 -9.69 -44.09 -1.96
C THR A 135 -9.40 -44.27 -3.45
N LYS A 136 -8.14 -44.48 -3.82
CA LYS A 136 -7.76 -45.37 -4.92
C LYS A 136 -6.27 -45.62 -4.82
N GLU A 137 -5.99 -46.89 -4.53
CA GLU A 137 -4.67 -47.47 -4.35
C GLU A 137 -3.80 -47.28 -5.58
N VAL A 138 -2.50 -47.29 -5.31
CA VAL A 138 -1.39 -47.21 -6.25
C VAL A 138 -1.38 -48.44 -7.17
N PRO A 139 -1.25 -48.27 -8.50
CA PRO A 139 -0.51 -49.21 -9.30
C PRO A 139 0.88 -48.64 -9.60
N SER A 140 1.84 -49.53 -9.40
CA SER A 140 3.27 -49.34 -9.48
C SER A 140 3.81 -49.11 -10.90
N LYS A 141 4.98 -48.44 -10.94
CA LYS A 141 6.08 -48.57 -11.92
C LYS A 141 5.84 -48.09 -13.37
N LYS A 142 6.49 -46.96 -13.73
CA LYS A 142 7.81 -46.96 -14.40
C LYS A 142 8.38 -45.55 -14.62
N LYS A 143 9.71 -45.47 -14.40
CA LYS A 143 10.70 -44.54 -14.97
C LYS A 143 10.78 -43.11 -14.40
N GLY A 144 11.59 -43.01 -13.35
CA GLY A 144 12.20 -41.75 -12.93
C GLY A 144 13.11 -41.15 -14.01
N ARG A 145 12.92 -39.85 -14.25
CA ARG A 145 14.00 -38.84 -14.31
C ARG A 145 13.52 -37.39 -14.57
N ASN A 146 12.24 -37.12 -14.84
CA ASN A 146 11.86 -35.79 -15.37
C ASN A 146 10.70 -35.08 -14.64
N ALA A 147 10.18 -35.59 -13.53
CA ALA A 147 9.09 -34.92 -12.80
C ALA A 147 9.49 -33.51 -12.32
N TRP A 148 10.71 -33.37 -11.80
CA TRP A 148 11.25 -32.07 -11.39
C TRP A 148 11.47 -31.12 -12.57
N LYS A 149 11.81 -31.64 -13.77
CA LYS A 149 11.91 -30.84 -15.00
C LYS A 149 10.56 -30.30 -15.44
N ILE A 150 9.48 -31.07 -15.31
CA ILE A 150 8.12 -30.61 -15.65
C ILE A 150 7.67 -29.52 -14.67
N VAL A 151 7.89 -29.72 -13.36
CA VAL A 151 7.56 -28.71 -12.34
C VAL A 151 8.38 -27.43 -12.55
N LEU A 152 9.68 -27.56 -12.81
CA LEU A 152 10.56 -26.42 -13.08
C LEU A 152 10.16 -25.69 -14.38
N LEU A 153 9.79 -26.42 -15.43
CA LEU A 153 9.35 -25.85 -16.70
C LEU A 153 8.02 -25.09 -16.54
N SER A 154 7.07 -25.62 -15.76
CA SER A 154 5.82 -24.92 -15.44
C SER A 154 6.02 -23.69 -14.55
N PHE A 155 7.00 -23.71 -13.65
CA PHE A 155 7.36 -22.54 -12.84
C PHE A 155 7.99 -21.43 -13.70
N LEU A 156 8.88 -21.78 -14.61
CA LEU A 156 9.54 -20.83 -15.50
C LEU A 156 8.56 -20.20 -16.48
N ASP A 157 7.63 -20.97 -17.02
CA ASP A 157 6.55 -20.47 -17.88
C ASP A 157 5.67 -19.44 -17.16
N LEU A 158 5.37 -19.66 -15.87
CA LEU A 158 4.63 -18.69 -15.05
C LEU A 158 5.41 -17.39 -14.85
N PHE A 159 6.72 -17.47 -14.60
CA PHE A 159 7.56 -16.29 -14.44
C PHE A 159 7.61 -15.46 -15.73
N VAL A 160 7.81 -16.12 -16.88
CA VAL A 160 7.78 -15.48 -18.19
C VAL A 160 6.41 -14.85 -18.47
N PHE A 161 5.33 -15.56 -18.16
CA PHE A 161 3.96 -15.04 -18.30
C PHE A 161 3.74 -13.77 -17.48
N ILE A 162 4.19 -13.75 -16.22
CA ILE A 162 4.10 -12.58 -15.35
C ILE A 162 4.90 -11.41 -15.92
N ALA A 163 6.13 -11.64 -16.39
CA ALA A 163 6.97 -10.61 -16.98
C ALA A 163 6.34 -10.00 -18.25
N VAL A 164 5.83 -10.84 -19.15
CA VAL A 164 5.12 -10.41 -20.37
C VAL A 164 3.85 -9.65 -20.01
N PHE A 165 3.10 -10.13 -19.01
CA PHE A 165 1.88 -9.47 -18.53
C PHE A 165 2.15 -8.06 -18.00
N PHE A 166 3.16 -7.88 -17.13
CA PHE A 166 3.52 -6.57 -16.60
C PHE A 166 4.08 -5.63 -17.68
N SER A 167 4.80 -6.16 -18.67
CA SER A 167 5.30 -5.39 -19.81
C SER A 167 4.16 -4.86 -20.67
N LEU A 168 3.17 -5.70 -20.98
CA LEU A 168 1.95 -5.31 -21.69
C LEU A 168 1.14 -4.27 -20.91
N LEU A 169 0.99 -4.47 -19.60
CA LEU A 169 0.29 -3.52 -18.75
C LEU A 169 1.00 -2.17 -18.74
N GLY A 170 2.33 -2.17 -18.57
CA GLY A 170 3.17 -0.98 -18.64
C GLY A 170 3.02 -0.24 -19.97
N ALA A 171 3.03 -0.96 -21.09
CA ALA A 171 2.84 -0.38 -22.42
C ALA A 171 1.48 0.32 -22.58
N ILE A 172 0.39 -0.29 -22.09
CA ILE A 172 -0.95 0.31 -22.11
C ILE A 172 -0.98 1.57 -21.22
N PHE A 173 -0.38 1.51 -20.03
CA PHE A 173 -0.31 2.66 -19.14
C PHE A 173 0.51 3.82 -19.72
N SER A 174 1.67 3.54 -20.32
CA SER A 174 2.47 4.58 -20.96
C SER A 174 1.73 5.22 -22.14
N LEU A 175 0.98 4.43 -22.91
CA LEU A 175 0.19 4.94 -24.03
C LEU A 175 -0.95 5.85 -23.55
N PHE A 176 -1.61 5.51 -22.44
CA PHE A 176 -2.64 6.36 -21.83
C PHE A 176 -2.07 7.70 -21.36
N ILE A 177 -0.94 7.68 -20.64
CA ILE A 177 -0.27 8.90 -20.17
C ILE A 177 0.20 9.75 -21.35
N SER A 178 0.77 9.11 -22.39
CA SER A 178 1.16 9.80 -23.62
C SER A 178 -0.02 10.46 -24.31
N GLY A 179 -1.19 9.81 -24.36
CA GLY A 179 -2.41 10.40 -24.94
C GLY A 179 -2.84 11.67 -24.22
N ILE A 180 -2.81 11.67 -22.88
CA ILE A 180 -3.14 12.85 -22.06
C ILE A 180 -2.12 13.97 -22.32
N ALA A 181 -0.83 13.64 -22.34
CA ALA A 181 0.23 14.63 -22.59
C ALA A 181 0.10 15.28 -23.98
N ILE A 182 -0.16 14.48 -25.02
CA ILE A 182 -0.43 14.97 -26.38
C ILE A 182 -1.67 15.86 -26.37
N SER A 183 -2.73 15.47 -25.67
CA SER A 183 -3.95 16.28 -25.61
C SER A 183 -3.70 17.66 -24.99
N LEU A 184 -2.98 17.70 -23.87
CA LEU A 184 -2.57 18.95 -23.22
C LEU A 184 -1.67 19.80 -24.12
N SER A 185 -0.73 19.17 -24.85
CA SER A 185 0.14 19.88 -25.78
C SER A 185 -0.65 20.58 -26.90
N GLY A 186 -1.71 19.95 -27.40
CA GLY A 186 -2.60 20.55 -28.40
C GLY A 186 -3.33 21.80 -27.90
N LEU A 187 -3.74 21.80 -26.63
CA LEU A 187 -4.36 22.98 -25.99
C LEU A 187 -3.37 24.14 -25.83
N ILE A 188 -2.10 23.84 -25.53
CA ILE A 188 -1.05 24.86 -25.46
C ILE A 188 -0.84 25.47 -26.84
N ILE A 189 -0.68 24.64 -27.88
CA ILE A 189 -0.52 25.11 -29.27
C ILE A 189 -1.72 25.98 -29.67
N PHE A 190 -2.94 25.56 -29.36
CA PHE A 190 -4.15 26.32 -29.64
C PHE A 190 -4.15 27.68 -28.92
N SER A 191 -3.85 27.70 -27.62
CA SER A 191 -3.80 28.93 -26.83
C SER A 191 -2.72 29.89 -27.33
N THR A 192 -1.51 29.40 -27.61
CA THR A 192 -0.43 30.23 -28.14
C THR A 192 -0.76 30.77 -29.52
N SER A 193 -1.40 29.96 -30.37
CA SER A 193 -1.83 30.38 -31.71
C SER A 193 -2.86 31.52 -31.64
N ILE A 194 -3.80 31.48 -30.68
CA ILE A 194 -4.76 32.58 -30.46
C ILE A 194 -4.02 33.86 -30.05
N THR A 195 -3.11 33.78 -29.08
CA THR A 195 -2.37 34.96 -28.61
C THR A 195 -1.53 35.59 -29.71
N MET A 196 -0.87 34.77 -30.54
CA MET A 196 -0.07 35.24 -31.67
C MET A 196 -0.92 35.88 -32.77
N LEU A 197 -2.20 35.52 -32.90
CA LEU A 197 -3.11 36.10 -33.89
C LEU A 197 -3.38 37.59 -33.64
N PHE A 198 -3.36 38.04 -32.38
CA PHE A 198 -3.55 39.44 -31.99
C PHE A 198 -2.24 40.20 -31.75
N SER A 199 -1.09 39.56 -31.95
CA SER A 199 0.23 40.15 -31.72
C SER A 199 0.72 40.94 -32.95
N THR A 200 1.62 41.90 -32.74
CA THR A 200 2.17 42.79 -33.78
C THR A 200 3.29 42.10 -34.60
N ILE A 201 3.02 40.90 -35.12
CA ILE A 201 3.95 40.10 -35.94
C ILE A 201 3.68 40.29 -37.44
N SER A 202 4.61 39.84 -38.29
CA SER A 202 4.45 39.93 -39.74
C SER A 202 3.24 39.13 -40.26
N GLU A 203 2.69 39.56 -41.40
CA GLU A 203 1.55 38.92 -42.07
C GLU A 203 1.78 37.43 -42.33
N ASP A 204 2.97 37.07 -42.83
CA ASP A 204 3.33 35.68 -43.11
C ASP A 204 3.30 34.82 -41.84
N LEU A 205 3.84 35.34 -40.73
CA LEU A 205 3.82 34.63 -39.45
C LEU A 205 2.39 34.52 -38.90
N ARG A 206 1.57 35.58 -39.03
CA ARG A 206 0.16 35.54 -38.58
C ARG A 206 -0.66 34.51 -39.36
N ASN A 207 -0.40 34.35 -40.66
CA ASN A 207 -1.03 33.32 -41.50
C ASN A 207 -0.56 31.91 -41.16
N LEU A 208 0.71 31.74 -40.75
CA LEU A 208 1.21 30.45 -40.24
C LEU A 208 0.55 30.08 -38.90
N PHE A 209 0.40 31.04 -37.98
CA PHE A 209 -0.26 30.81 -36.69
C PHE A 209 -1.77 30.60 -36.80
N SER A 210 -2.43 31.22 -37.79
CA SER A 210 -3.86 30.97 -38.05
C SER A 210 -4.09 29.54 -38.56
N ALA A 211 -3.18 29.01 -39.38
CA ALA A 211 -3.21 27.60 -39.79
C ALA A 211 -2.92 26.65 -38.61
N SER A 212 -2.04 27.03 -37.67
CA SER A 212 -1.74 26.19 -36.50
C SER A 212 -2.88 26.03 -35.50
N LEU A 213 -3.91 26.90 -35.53
CA LEU A 213 -5.12 26.74 -34.70
C LEU A 213 -5.80 25.39 -34.94
N PHE A 214 -5.95 25.00 -36.21
CA PHE A 214 -6.57 23.73 -36.57
C PHE A 214 -5.71 22.55 -36.14
N SER A 215 -4.38 22.70 -36.21
CA SER A 215 -3.45 21.67 -35.71
C SER A 215 -3.56 21.48 -34.20
N GLY A 216 -3.75 22.56 -33.42
CA GLY A 216 -3.93 22.47 -31.97
C GLY A 216 -5.16 21.66 -31.57
N ILE A 217 -6.30 21.91 -32.22
CA ILE A 217 -7.55 21.16 -32.02
C ILE A 217 -7.37 19.69 -32.46
N GLY A 218 -6.71 19.48 -33.61
CA GLY A 218 -6.42 18.16 -34.16
C GLY A 218 -5.57 17.32 -33.23
N VAL A 219 -4.45 17.87 -32.75
CA VAL A 219 -3.54 17.21 -31.80
C VAL A 219 -4.24 16.95 -30.47
N SER A 220 -5.02 17.91 -29.98
CA SER A 220 -5.77 17.76 -28.72
C SER A 220 -6.77 16.60 -28.80
N SER A 221 -7.56 16.57 -29.86
CA SER A 221 -8.57 15.53 -30.14
C SER A 221 -7.91 14.17 -30.35
N PHE A 222 -6.80 14.12 -31.08
CA PHE A 222 -6.07 12.89 -31.34
C PHE A 222 -5.50 12.28 -30.05
N GLY A 223 -4.93 13.11 -29.17
CA GLY A 223 -4.48 12.67 -27.85
C GLY A 223 -5.62 12.12 -26.98
N ALA A 224 -6.78 12.77 -26.99
CA ALA A 224 -7.97 12.30 -26.28
C ALA A 224 -8.47 10.95 -26.83
N LEU A 225 -8.47 10.76 -28.16
CA LEU A 225 -8.84 9.50 -28.80
C LEU A 225 -7.90 8.37 -28.40
N ILE A 226 -6.58 8.59 -28.40
CA ILE A 226 -5.60 7.59 -27.95
C ILE A 226 -5.84 7.23 -26.48
N SER A 227 -6.14 8.23 -25.64
CA SER A 227 -6.44 8.02 -24.23
C SER A 227 -7.68 7.15 -24.04
N LEU A 228 -8.78 7.44 -24.74
CA LEU A 228 -10.01 6.64 -24.68
C LEU A 228 -9.81 5.22 -25.24
N ALA A 229 -9.11 5.11 -26.38
CA ALA A 229 -8.80 3.83 -27.01
C ALA A 229 -7.97 2.93 -26.08
N SER A 230 -6.95 3.49 -25.42
CA SER A 230 -6.10 2.72 -24.49
C SER A 230 -6.89 2.19 -23.27
N VAL A 231 -7.89 2.93 -22.78
CA VAL A 231 -8.81 2.44 -21.73
C VAL A 231 -9.64 1.25 -22.22
N GLN A 232 -10.13 1.31 -23.46
CA GLN A 232 -10.90 0.21 -24.05
C GLN A 232 -10.04 -1.04 -24.29
N VAL A 233 -8.81 -0.86 -24.77
CA VAL A 233 -7.81 -1.92 -24.91
C VAL A 233 -7.50 -2.55 -23.55
N GLY A 234 -7.30 -1.75 -22.51
CA GLY A 234 -7.11 -2.25 -21.14
C GLY A 234 -8.28 -3.12 -20.66
N LYS A 235 -9.54 -2.69 -20.88
CA LYS A 235 -10.73 -3.49 -20.55
C LYS A 235 -10.77 -4.80 -21.32
N ALA A 236 -10.47 -4.77 -22.63
CA ALA A 236 -10.42 -5.96 -23.47
C ALA A 236 -9.33 -6.94 -23.00
N PHE A 237 -8.16 -6.42 -22.63
CA PHE A 237 -7.06 -7.18 -22.07
C PHE A 237 -7.47 -7.90 -20.79
N PHE A 238 -8.04 -7.20 -19.80
CA PHE A 238 -8.53 -7.82 -18.56
C PHE A 238 -9.61 -8.88 -18.81
N LYS A 239 -10.51 -8.65 -19.78
CA LYS A 239 -11.51 -9.64 -20.18
C LYS A 239 -10.86 -10.90 -20.78
N GLY A 240 -9.85 -10.72 -21.64
CA GLY A 240 -9.05 -11.82 -22.21
C GLY A 240 -8.32 -12.61 -21.14
N VAL A 241 -7.71 -11.94 -20.18
CA VAL A 241 -7.02 -12.56 -19.03
C VAL A 241 -8.01 -13.39 -18.20
N LYS A 242 -9.17 -12.82 -17.85
CA LYS A 242 -10.23 -13.53 -17.11
C LYS A 242 -10.72 -14.77 -17.88
N TRP A 243 -10.87 -14.66 -19.20
CA TRP A 243 -11.25 -15.77 -20.06
C TRP A 243 -10.18 -16.87 -20.08
N TYR A 244 -8.90 -16.51 -20.21
CA TYR A 244 -7.76 -17.44 -20.17
C TYR A 244 -7.70 -18.24 -18.86
N PHE A 245 -7.81 -17.57 -17.71
CA PHE A 245 -7.90 -18.27 -16.41
C PHE A 245 -9.17 -19.13 -16.30
N GLY A 246 -10.26 -18.70 -16.92
CA GLY A 246 -11.50 -19.47 -17.01
C GLY A 246 -11.35 -20.77 -17.81
N LEU A 247 -10.57 -20.76 -18.90
CA LEU A 247 -10.24 -21.96 -19.68
C LEU A 247 -9.40 -22.94 -18.88
N HIS A 248 -8.35 -22.46 -18.19
CA HIS A 248 -7.54 -23.31 -17.31
C HIS A 248 -8.38 -23.94 -16.20
N LYS A 249 -9.31 -23.19 -15.61
CA LYS A 249 -10.24 -23.74 -14.63
C LYS A 249 -11.13 -24.85 -15.19
N LYS A 250 -11.55 -24.78 -16.46
CA LYS A 250 -12.32 -25.84 -17.15
C LYS A 250 -11.46 -27.03 -17.55
N ALA A 251 -10.20 -26.82 -17.93
CA ALA A 251 -9.29 -27.88 -18.31
C ALA A 251 -8.89 -28.79 -17.11
N PHE A 252 -8.77 -28.22 -15.90
CA PHE A 252 -8.49 -28.97 -14.67
C PHE A 252 -9.75 -29.34 -13.86
N GLY A 253 -10.89 -28.74 -14.20
CA GLY A 253 -12.21 -29.12 -13.68
C GLY A 253 -12.85 -30.13 -14.61
N GLY A 254 -12.38 -31.38 -14.54
CA GLY A 254 -12.91 -32.49 -15.35
C GLY A 254 -14.44 -32.52 -15.36
N LYS A 255 -15.00 -32.81 -16.53
CA LYS A 255 -16.39 -33.23 -16.68
C LYS A 255 -16.63 -34.38 -15.70
N ASN A 256 -17.43 -34.11 -14.68
CA ASN A 256 -18.19 -35.16 -14.02
C ASN A 256 -19.38 -35.39 -14.95
N GLU A 257 -19.27 -36.41 -15.81
CA GLU A 257 -20.44 -37.10 -16.37
C GLU A 257 -21.22 -37.77 -15.24
#